data_AF-Q45398-F1
#
_entry.id   AF-Q45398-F1
#
_cell.length_a   1.000
_cell.length_b   1.000
_cell.length_c   1.000
_cell.angle_alpha   90.00
_cell.angle_beta   90.00
_cell.angle_gamma   90.00
#
_symmetry.space_group_name_H-M   'P 1'
#
loop_
_entity.id
_entity.type
_entity.pdbx_description
1 polymer ?
#
loop_
_entity_poly.entity_id
_entity_poly.type
_entity_poly.pdbx_seq_one_letter_code
_entity_poly.pdbx_strand_id
1 'polypeptide(L)'
;PDVLELTEAMVVYAEKKLGRRLAEKVMYALAMHIQTAINRLRAGTIVSHPKLNEVRAAYKQEFAVALDCLQLMEERTNIDFPIDEAGFLTMFFAFHEEQAEEREERVAIVVVMHGNGVASAMADVVNQLLAAACVHAVDMPLDADPKRIYEQVKAVLQPVASKKGALLLVDMGSLVSFSNFLEKELAVPVRVISAASTPHVLEAARKAMLGYALQEIYEEVKAAAPFYIRGPLWEEEAAEQDMLAIVTACFTGKGSALALKHILETYLQLDERMWRIIPIQMADAEEARQTLSNVAKHFRIVCIVSHLCLDERIPHFSLEDVLSLRAMKEIQALADVEEIHMHMARELTNHLRHLAPARAIPAIRAALAAIGRELGLEADGRDLVGLVFHLCCLLDRLLSGERTSGDRGAAKACGHEDEDGALYRAVKEGLFPLEQQYGVCIDEDELCHIVHFFRSLQGKRDG
;
A
#
# COMPACT_ATOMS: atom_id res chain seq x y z
N PRO A 1 22.43 6.58 3.89
CA PRO A 1 23.03 7.80 4.48
C PRO A 1 22.30 8.17 5.76
N ASP A 2 23.04 8.45 6.83
CA ASP A 2 22.45 8.99 8.05
C ASP A 2 21.97 10.42 7.77
N VAL A 3 20.65 10.62 7.76
CA VAL A 3 20.05 11.92 7.47
C VAL A 3 20.41 12.93 8.55
N LEU A 4 20.66 12.48 9.77
CA LEU A 4 21.05 13.36 10.86
C LEU A 4 22.43 13.98 10.59
N GLU A 5 23.43 13.17 10.21
CA GLU A 5 24.77 13.65 9.84
C GLU A 5 24.75 14.61 8.64
N LEU A 6 23.91 14.33 7.64
CA LEU A 6 23.73 15.21 6.48
C LEU A 6 23.14 16.56 6.91
N THR A 7 22.15 16.52 7.79
CA THR A 7 21.49 17.73 8.30
C THR A 7 22.46 18.57 9.14
N GLU A 8 23.25 17.94 10.00
CA GLU A 8 24.29 18.61 10.78
C GLU A 8 25.30 19.34 9.88
N ALA A 9 25.76 18.67 8.82
CA ALA A 9 26.68 19.26 7.85
C ALA A 9 26.05 20.47 7.13
N MET A 10 24.77 20.39 6.75
CA MET A 10 24.04 21.49 6.11
C MET A 10 23.84 22.67 7.07
N VAL A 11 23.50 22.42 8.33
CA VAL A 11 23.35 23.47 9.35
C VAL A 11 24.68 24.19 9.57
N VAL A 12 25.77 23.45 9.79
CA VAL A 12 27.10 24.05 9.97
C VAL A 12 27.51 24.89 8.76
N TYR A 13 27.21 24.40 7.54
CA TYR A 13 27.48 25.13 6.32
C TYR A 13 26.66 26.43 6.22
N ALA A 14 25.35 26.34 6.48
CA ALA A 14 24.44 27.46 6.44
C ALA A 14 24.79 28.53 7.47
N GLU A 15 25.09 28.15 8.71
CA GLU A 15 25.50 29.09 9.77
C GLU A 15 26.77 29.86 9.39
N LYS A 16 27.75 29.15 8.82
CA LYS A 16 29.01 29.76 8.37
C LYS A 16 28.80 30.76 7.24
N LYS A 17 27.91 30.44 6.28
CA LYS A 17 27.65 31.29 5.10
C LYS A 17 26.75 32.48 5.41
N LEU A 18 25.77 32.30 6.30
CA LEU A 18 24.83 33.33 6.70
C LEU A 18 25.36 34.19 7.87
N GLY A 19 26.45 33.78 8.51
CA GLY A 19 27.09 34.53 9.59
C GLY A 19 26.26 34.60 10.88
N ARG A 20 25.36 33.63 11.09
CA ARG A 20 24.44 33.57 12.24
C ARG A 20 24.20 32.12 12.65
N ARG A 21 23.79 31.90 13.89
CA ARG A 21 23.35 30.58 14.36
C ARG A 21 21.89 30.32 14.00
N LEU A 22 21.58 29.09 13.62
CA LEU A 22 20.22 28.61 13.43
C LEU A 22 19.69 28.09 14.77
N ALA A 23 18.38 28.21 14.99
CA ALA A 23 17.78 27.71 16.23
C ALA A 23 17.87 26.17 16.30
N GLU A 24 18.07 25.62 17.49
CA GLU A 24 18.26 24.17 17.69
C GLU A 24 17.08 23.34 17.15
N LYS A 25 15.86 23.87 17.25
CA LYS A 25 14.62 23.32 16.66
C LYS A 25 14.65 23.18 15.14
N VAL A 26 15.42 24.01 14.43
CA VAL A 26 15.57 23.95 12.96
C VAL A 26 16.27 22.66 12.56
N MET A 27 17.22 22.16 13.37
CA MET A 27 17.94 20.92 13.09
C MET A 27 16.97 19.74 12.89
N TYR A 28 16.09 19.50 13.86
CA TYR A 28 15.16 18.37 13.82
C TYR A 28 14.12 18.52 12.71
N ALA A 29 13.58 19.72 12.53
CA ALA A 29 12.60 19.98 11.48
C ALA A 29 13.20 19.84 10.07
N LEU A 30 14.44 20.29 9.89
CA LEU A 30 15.19 20.13 8.64
C LEU A 30 15.53 18.67 8.37
N ALA A 31 15.96 17.91 9.38
CA ALA A 31 16.22 16.47 9.24
C ALA A 31 14.97 15.70 8.81
N MET A 32 13.82 16.02 9.40
CA MET A 32 12.54 15.43 8.98
C MET A 32 12.17 15.81 7.55
N HIS A 33 12.36 17.08 7.16
CA HIS A 33 12.10 17.54 5.79
C HIS A 33 12.97 16.80 4.78
N ILE A 34 14.29 16.72 5.03
CA ILE A 34 15.24 16.00 4.17
C ILE A 34 14.87 14.53 4.07
N GLN A 35 14.61 13.86 5.20
CA GLN A 35 14.22 12.45 5.21
C GLN A 35 12.95 12.22 4.38
N THR A 36 11.97 13.10 4.52
CA THR A 36 10.70 13.04 3.78
C THR A 36 10.92 13.30 2.29
N ALA A 37 11.72 14.30 1.94
CA ALA A 37 12.05 14.64 0.55
C ALA A 37 12.80 13.50 -0.15
N ILE A 38 13.78 12.89 0.52
CA ILE A 38 14.50 11.69 0.04
C ILE A 38 13.51 10.54 -0.21
N ASN A 39 12.67 10.23 0.78
CA ASN A 39 11.71 9.13 0.67
C ASN A 39 10.73 9.35 -0.48
N ARG A 40 10.25 10.59 -0.63
CA ARG A 40 9.29 10.99 -1.65
C ARG A 40 9.88 10.95 -3.06
N LEU A 41 11.11 11.45 -3.25
CA LEU A 41 11.78 11.43 -4.56
C LEU A 41 12.20 10.02 -4.96
N ARG A 42 12.60 9.16 -4.00
CA ARG A 42 12.79 7.72 -4.26
C ARG A 42 11.50 7.02 -4.69
N ALA A 43 10.36 7.47 -4.19
CA ALA A 43 9.04 7.02 -4.60
C ALA A 43 8.52 7.72 -5.88
N GLY A 44 9.38 8.42 -6.63
CA GLY A 44 9.02 9.08 -7.89
C GLY A 44 8.05 10.27 -7.74
N THR A 45 7.82 10.74 -6.52
CA THR A 45 6.86 11.82 -6.24
C THR A 45 7.58 13.16 -6.16
N ILE A 46 7.21 14.08 -7.04
CA ILE A 46 7.78 15.44 -7.09
C ILE A 46 6.79 16.42 -6.46
N VAL A 47 7.29 17.30 -5.59
CA VAL A 47 6.48 18.37 -4.97
C VAL A 47 7.00 19.71 -5.47
N SER A 48 6.09 20.53 -5.97
CA SER A 48 6.40 21.91 -6.36
C SER A 48 6.23 22.86 -5.19
N HIS A 49 7.11 23.84 -5.12
CA HIS A 49 7.06 24.92 -4.16
C HIS A 49 6.19 26.05 -4.73
N PRO A 50 4.99 26.30 -4.17
CA PRO A 50 3.97 27.15 -4.78
C PRO A 50 4.41 28.62 -4.96
N LYS A 51 5.39 29.07 -4.18
CA LYS A 51 5.90 30.45 -4.18
C LYS A 51 7.40 30.56 -4.44
N LEU A 52 7.98 29.61 -5.19
CA LEU A 52 9.43 29.53 -5.38
C LEU A 52 10.05 30.87 -5.83
N ASN A 53 9.40 31.55 -6.77
CA ASN A 53 9.88 32.83 -7.30
C ASN A 53 9.86 33.96 -6.26
N GLU A 54 8.85 34.00 -5.39
CA GLU A 54 8.74 35.00 -4.32
C GLU A 54 9.83 34.76 -3.27
N VAL A 55 9.99 33.50 -2.82
CA VAL A 55 11.01 33.11 -1.84
C VAL A 55 12.41 33.42 -2.35
N ARG A 56 12.71 33.06 -3.60
CA ARG A 56 14.00 33.37 -4.24
C ARG A 56 14.27 34.87 -4.33
N ALA A 57 13.25 35.69 -4.55
CA ALA A 57 13.39 37.14 -4.64
C ALA A 57 13.59 37.79 -3.26
N ALA A 58 12.87 37.31 -2.24
CA ALA A 58 12.89 37.84 -0.89
C ALA A 58 14.14 37.44 -0.10
N TYR A 59 14.58 36.18 -0.21
CA TYR A 59 15.66 35.60 0.61
C TYR A 59 16.83 35.15 -0.26
N LYS A 60 17.43 36.09 -0.98
CA LYS A 60 18.46 35.78 -2.01
C LYS A 60 19.69 35.07 -1.44
N GLN A 61 20.12 35.45 -0.24
CA GLN A 61 21.31 34.88 0.39
C GLN A 61 21.02 33.47 0.91
N GLU A 62 19.89 33.29 1.58
CA GLU A 62 19.43 31.99 2.07
C GLU A 62 19.12 31.02 0.93
N PHE A 63 18.57 31.51 -0.18
CA PHE A 63 18.31 30.70 -1.36
C PHE A 63 19.59 30.22 -2.04
N ALA A 64 20.63 31.05 -2.08
CA ALA A 64 21.94 30.63 -2.56
C ALA A 64 22.54 29.52 -1.67
N VAL A 65 22.44 29.66 -0.35
CA VAL A 65 22.87 28.62 0.59
C VAL A 65 22.03 27.35 0.45
N ALA A 66 20.71 27.48 0.22
CA ALA A 66 19.83 26.36 -0.03
C ALA A 66 20.18 25.58 -1.30
N LEU A 67 20.61 26.26 -2.37
CA LEU A 67 21.11 25.59 -3.58
C LEU A 67 22.40 24.81 -3.32
N ASP A 68 23.34 25.40 -2.58
CA ASP A 68 24.57 24.69 -2.19
C ASP A 68 24.25 23.45 -1.34
N CYS A 69 23.30 23.58 -0.41
CA CYS A 69 22.84 22.48 0.42
C CYS A 69 22.08 21.41 -0.38
N LEU A 70 21.34 21.82 -1.43
CA LEU A 70 20.68 20.90 -2.34
C LEU A 70 21.69 20.02 -3.09
N GLN A 71 22.78 20.62 -3.57
CA GLN A 71 23.88 19.88 -4.19
C GLN A 71 24.51 18.88 -3.21
N LEU A 72 24.73 19.29 -1.96
CA LEU A 72 25.25 18.38 -0.92
C LEU A 72 24.31 17.19 -0.69
N MET A 73 22.99 17.41 -0.74
CA MET A 73 21.99 16.34 -0.66
C MET A 73 22.07 15.41 -1.87
N GLU A 74 22.18 15.96 -3.09
CA GLU A 74 22.33 15.20 -4.33
C GLU A 74 23.58 14.30 -4.28
N GLU A 75 24.73 14.87 -3.91
CA GLU A 75 26.00 14.13 -3.78
C GLU A 75 25.94 13.00 -2.76
N ARG A 76 25.28 13.24 -1.62
CA ARG A 76 25.22 12.28 -0.50
C ARG A 76 24.19 11.17 -0.71
N THR A 77 23.15 11.44 -1.47
CA THR A 77 21.99 10.54 -1.62
C THR A 77 21.92 9.91 -3.01
N ASN A 78 22.63 10.46 -3.99
CA ASN A 78 22.60 10.09 -5.41
C ASN A 78 21.18 10.15 -5.99
N ILE A 79 20.43 11.17 -5.60
CA ILE A 79 19.06 11.49 -6.05
C ILE A 79 19.11 12.91 -6.61
N ASP A 80 18.51 13.14 -7.77
CA ASP A 80 18.34 14.49 -8.32
C ASP A 80 17.19 15.20 -7.60
N PHE A 81 17.42 16.37 -7.03
CA PHE A 81 16.37 17.12 -6.34
C PHE A 81 15.83 18.25 -7.23
N PRO A 82 14.50 18.47 -7.28
CA PRO A 82 13.95 19.60 -7.98
C PRO A 82 14.33 20.92 -7.27
N ILE A 83 14.48 22.00 -8.03
CA ILE A 83 14.81 23.34 -7.50
C ILE A 83 13.80 23.83 -6.45
N ASP A 84 12.57 23.32 -6.49
CA ASP A 84 11.52 23.54 -5.49
C ASP A 84 11.97 23.19 -4.07
N GLU A 85 12.85 22.18 -3.91
CA GLU A 85 13.43 21.81 -2.62
C GLU A 85 14.40 22.85 -2.08
N ALA A 86 15.15 23.55 -2.94
CA ALA A 86 15.90 24.72 -2.50
C ALA A 86 14.96 25.82 -1.96
N GLY A 87 13.75 25.94 -2.51
CA GLY A 87 12.71 26.81 -1.96
C GLY A 87 12.34 26.45 -0.52
N PHE A 88 12.07 25.18 -0.24
CA PHE A 88 11.73 24.72 1.11
C PHE A 88 12.91 24.87 2.09
N LEU A 89 14.13 24.52 1.68
CA LEU A 89 15.36 24.70 2.47
C LEU A 89 15.58 26.17 2.83
N THR A 90 15.31 27.09 1.90
CA THR A 90 15.42 28.54 2.14
C THR A 90 14.55 28.98 3.31
N MET A 91 13.37 28.39 3.49
CA MET A 91 12.47 28.75 4.60
C MET A 91 13.01 28.32 5.96
N PHE A 92 13.72 27.18 6.03
CA PHE A 92 14.42 26.78 7.25
C PHE A 92 15.57 27.74 7.59
N PHE A 93 16.28 28.25 6.58
CA PHE A 93 17.43 29.13 6.78
C PHE A 93 17.06 30.60 7.01
N ALA A 94 15.91 31.03 6.50
CA ALA A 94 15.33 32.35 6.73
C ALA A 94 14.63 32.47 8.10
N PHE A 95 14.46 31.36 8.83
CA PHE A 95 13.77 31.37 10.12
C PHE A 95 14.63 32.05 11.21
N HIS A 96 14.15 33.19 11.75
CA HIS A 96 14.80 33.91 12.87
C HIS A 96 14.00 33.81 14.16
N GLU A 97 14.68 33.51 15.27
CA GLU A 97 14.07 33.65 16.61
C GLU A 97 13.74 35.12 16.94
N GLU A 98 14.51 36.07 16.40
CA GLU A 98 14.26 37.51 16.56
C GLU A 98 13.06 38.03 15.74
N GLN A 99 12.51 37.23 14.81
CA GLN A 99 11.26 37.55 14.11
C GLN A 99 10.00 37.14 14.88
N ALA A 100 10.13 36.68 16.14
CA ALA A 100 8.98 36.44 17.01
C ALA A 100 8.12 37.69 17.30
N GLU A 101 8.61 38.90 16.98
CA GLU A 101 7.87 40.15 17.19
C GLU A 101 7.02 40.61 15.99
N GLU A 102 7.28 40.10 14.78
CA GLU A 102 6.32 40.24 13.68
C GLU A 102 5.49 38.97 13.64
N ARG A 103 4.28 39.01 14.22
CA ARG A 103 3.28 37.96 14.07
C ARG A 103 3.06 37.72 12.58
N GLU A 104 3.80 36.78 11.99
CA GLU A 104 3.48 36.27 10.67
C GLU A 104 2.04 35.79 10.75
N GLU A 105 1.16 36.43 9.98
CA GLU A 105 -0.24 36.05 9.88
C GLU A 105 -0.28 34.61 9.36
N ARG A 106 -0.45 33.64 10.26
CA ARG A 106 -0.57 32.22 9.98
C ARG A 106 -2.00 31.76 10.27
N VAL A 107 -2.34 30.57 9.77
CA VAL A 107 -3.60 29.91 10.10
C VAL A 107 -3.54 29.48 11.56
N ALA A 108 -4.53 29.86 12.37
CA ALA A 108 -4.60 29.45 13.76
C ALA A 108 -5.08 27.99 13.85
N ILE A 109 -4.36 27.14 14.59
CA ILE A 109 -4.72 25.74 14.82
C ILE A 109 -5.26 25.59 16.24
N VAL A 110 -6.51 25.15 16.36
CA VAL A 110 -7.18 24.95 17.66
C VAL A 110 -7.76 23.55 17.74
N VAL A 111 -7.41 22.82 18.79
CA VAL A 111 -7.98 21.51 19.13
C VAL A 111 -9.08 21.71 20.15
N VAL A 112 -10.27 21.17 19.90
CA VAL A 112 -11.40 21.23 20.83
C VAL A 112 -11.97 19.83 21.01
N MET A 113 -11.88 19.26 22.21
CA MET A 113 -12.23 17.85 22.47
C MET A 113 -13.07 17.72 23.73
N HIS A 114 -13.98 16.75 23.76
CA HIS A 114 -14.65 16.34 24.98
C HIS A 114 -13.66 15.66 25.94
N GLY A 115 -13.93 15.82 27.23
CA GLY A 115 -13.12 15.27 28.31
C GLY A 115 -12.16 16.29 28.92
N ASN A 116 -11.54 15.88 30.02
CA ASN A 116 -10.62 16.72 30.78
C ASN A 116 -9.18 16.45 30.31
N GLY A 117 -8.59 17.38 29.57
CA GLY A 117 -7.19 17.33 29.16
C GLY A 117 -6.90 16.59 27.85
N VAL A 118 -7.92 16.17 27.09
CA VAL A 118 -7.71 15.47 25.81
C VAL A 118 -7.18 16.43 24.74
N ALA A 119 -7.80 17.60 24.59
CA ALA A 119 -7.35 18.61 23.64
C ALA A 119 -5.98 19.14 24.07
N SER A 120 -5.80 19.41 25.37
CA SER A 120 -4.54 19.89 25.93
C SER A 120 -3.40 18.90 25.69
N ALA A 121 -3.60 17.61 25.97
CA ALA A 121 -2.58 16.59 25.72
C ALA A 121 -2.21 16.46 24.23
N MET A 122 -3.17 16.53 23.32
CA MET A 122 -2.88 16.51 21.88
C MET A 122 -2.07 17.73 21.44
N ALA A 123 -2.44 18.92 21.91
CA ALA A 123 -1.71 20.15 21.61
C ALA A 123 -0.29 20.12 22.20
N ASP A 124 -0.14 19.67 23.44
CA ASP A 124 1.15 19.57 24.12
C ASP A 124 2.12 18.64 23.38
N VAL A 125 1.66 17.45 22.99
CA VAL A 125 2.47 16.50 22.21
C VAL A 125 2.92 17.14 20.89
N VAL A 126 2.02 17.78 20.15
CA VAL A 126 2.37 18.39 18.86
C VAL A 126 3.29 19.59 19.02
N ASN A 127 3.03 20.46 20.01
CA ASN A 127 3.88 21.61 20.29
C ASN A 127 5.29 21.18 20.72
N GLN A 128 5.43 20.08 21.46
CA GLN A 128 6.74 19.49 21.79
C GLN A 128 7.43 18.94 20.55
N LEU A 129 6.72 18.17 19.70
CA LEU A 129 7.28 17.60 18.47
C LEU A 129 7.74 18.67 17.47
N LEU A 130 7.03 19.79 17.40
CA LEU A 130 7.36 20.92 16.51
C LEU A 130 8.25 21.97 17.17
N ALA A 131 8.57 21.81 18.46
CA ALA A 131 9.30 22.80 19.27
C ALA A 131 8.76 24.23 19.09
N ALA A 132 7.44 24.36 18.99
CA ALA A 132 6.74 25.60 18.72
C ALA A 132 5.36 25.60 19.40
N ALA A 133 5.02 26.69 20.07
CA ALA A 133 3.69 26.88 20.66
C ALA A 133 2.69 27.36 19.59
N CYS A 134 2.37 26.47 18.66
CA CYS A 134 1.57 26.78 17.46
C CYS A 134 0.16 26.18 17.47
N VAL A 135 -0.12 25.26 18.40
CA VAL A 135 -1.42 24.62 18.59
C VAL A 135 -2.03 25.08 19.92
N HIS A 136 -3.27 25.56 19.85
CA HIS A 136 -4.07 25.89 21.03
C HIS A 136 -5.09 24.79 21.34
N ALA A 137 -5.48 24.66 22.60
CA ALA A 137 -6.41 23.64 23.06
C ALA A 137 -7.56 24.23 23.86
N VAL A 138 -8.75 23.63 23.73
CA VAL A 138 -9.90 23.86 24.59
C VAL A 138 -10.53 22.52 24.95
N ASP A 139 -10.45 22.16 26.22
CA ASP A 139 -11.10 20.96 26.75
C ASP A 139 -12.56 21.24 27.10
N MET A 140 -13.45 20.32 26.73
CA MET A 140 -14.88 20.37 27.02
C MET A 140 -15.25 19.25 28.00
N PRO A 141 -15.29 19.52 29.32
CA PRO A 141 -15.86 18.59 30.29
C PRO A 141 -17.27 18.16 29.87
N LEU A 142 -17.64 16.89 30.13
CA LEU A 142 -18.93 16.33 29.67
C LEU A 142 -20.15 17.02 30.29
N ASP A 143 -19.99 17.70 31.41
CA ASP A 143 -21.00 18.46 32.14
C ASP A 143 -20.99 19.96 31.78
N ALA A 144 -20.11 20.41 30.88
CA ALA A 144 -20.00 21.81 30.48
C ALA A 144 -21.12 22.25 29.53
N ASP A 145 -21.62 23.47 29.72
CA ASP A 145 -22.53 24.13 28.78
C ASP A 145 -21.80 24.43 27.45
N PRO A 146 -22.29 23.94 26.29
CA PRO A 146 -21.70 24.24 24.98
C PRO A 146 -21.51 25.73 24.72
N LYS A 147 -22.38 26.60 25.23
CA LYS A 147 -22.22 28.06 25.08
C LYS A 147 -20.97 28.58 25.78
N ARG A 148 -20.63 28.02 26.94
CA ARG A 148 -19.42 28.39 27.67
C ARG A 148 -18.17 27.95 26.90
N ILE A 149 -18.19 26.77 26.30
CA ILE A 149 -17.08 26.26 25.48
C ILE A 149 -16.92 27.11 24.21
N TYR A 150 -18.02 27.52 23.59
CA TYR A 150 -17.99 28.45 22.46
C TYR A 150 -17.26 29.76 22.80
N GLU A 151 -17.60 30.38 23.94
CA GLU A 151 -16.92 31.61 24.39
C GLU A 151 -15.43 31.39 24.71
N GLN A 152 -15.06 30.21 25.22
CA GLN A 152 -13.66 29.86 25.43
C GLN A 152 -12.90 29.71 24.11
N VAL A 153 -13.46 29.01 23.13
CA VAL A 153 -12.86 28.88 21.79
C VAL A 153 -12.70 30.25 21.14
N LYS A 154 -13.71 31.11 21.25
CA LYS A 154 -13.66 32.49 20.76
C LYS A 154 -12.55 33.29 21.44
N ALA A 155 -12.44 33.22 22.76
CA ALA A 155 -11.40 33.90 23.52
C ALA A 155 -9.98 33.41 23.16
N VAL A 156 -9.82 32.12 22.87
CA VAL A 156 -8.54 31.55 22.38
C VAL A 156 -8.21 32.04 20.97
N LEU A 157 -9.21 32.10 20.08
CA LEU A 157 -9.02 32.53 18.69
C LEU A 157 -8.79 34.04 18.56
N GLN A 158 -9.43 34.89 19.36
CA GLN A 158 -9.39 36.34 19.22
C GLN A 158 -7.97 36.96 19.18
N PRO A 159 -6.98 36.53 19.99
CA PRO A 159 -5.61 37.05 19.91
C PRO A 159 -4.76 36.45 18.79
N VAL A 160 -5.14 35.30 18.20
CA VAL A 160 -4.29 34.52 17.28
C VAL A 160 -4.87 34.37 15.87
N ALA A 161 -6.16 34.57 15.71
CA ALA A 161 -6.83 34.51 14.42
C ALA A 161 -6.47 35.75 13.59
N SER A 162 -5.72 35.50 12.52
CA SER A 162 -5.38 36.51 11.52
C SER A 162 -6.35 36.47 10.34
N LYS A 163 -6.17 37.36 9.35
CA LYS A 163 -6.93 37.28 8.08
C LYS A 163 -6.74 35.95 7.34
N LYS A 164 -5.70 35.17 7.67
CA LYS A 164 -5.50 33.83 7.08
C LYS A 164 -6.44 32.75 7.63
N GLY A 165 -7.20 33.06 8.69
CA GLY A 165 -8.25 32.20 9.21
C GLY A 165 -7.81 31.19 10.26
N ALA A 166 -8.71 30.28 10.61
CA ALA A 166 -8.52 29.29 11.67
C ALA A 166 -9.03 27.90 11.26
N LEU A 167 -8.31 26.87 11.69
CA LEU A 167 -8.69 25.46 11.55
C LEU A 167 -8.95 24.87 12.93
N LEU A 168 -10.19 24.43 13.15
CA LEU A 168 -10.60 23.72 14.35
C LEU A 168 -10.52 22.21 14.11
N LEU A 169 -9.87 21.49 15.02
CA LEU A 169 -9.81 20.04 15.03
C LEU A 169 -10.63 19.53 16.21
N VAL A 170 -11.70 18.80 15.92
CA VAL A 170 -12.69 18.39 16.92
C VAL A 170 -12.95 16.89 16.89
N ASP A 171 -13.42 16.33 18.01
CA ASP A 171 -13.80 14.92 18.10
C ASP A 171 -15.15 14.64 17.41
N MET A 172 -16.22 15.31 17.84
CA MET A 172 -17.60 14.95 17.54
C MET A 172 -18.50 16.14 17.19
N GLY A 173 -19.64 15.81 16.56
CA GLY A 173 -20.42 16.69 15.67
C GLY A 173 -21.05 17.96 16.25
N SER A 174 -21.24 18.09 17.56
CA SER A 174 -21.82 19.32 18.14
C SER A 174 -20.89 20.53 17.97
N LEU A 175 -19.58 20.31 18.06
CA LEU A 175 -18.54 21.33 17.95
C LEU A 175 -18.33 21.82 16.50
N VAL A 176 -18.75 21.02 15.51
CA VAL A 176 -18.68 21.40 14.09
C VAL A 176 -19.50 22.64 13.81
N SER A 177 -20.63 22.79 14.51
CA SER A 177 -21.52 23.94 14.35
C SER A 177 -20.90 25.29 14.74
N PHE A 178 -19.83 25.29 15.55
CA PHE A 178 -19.19 26.53 16.03
C PHE A 178 -18.57 27.34 14.89
N SER A 179 -18.07 26.67 13.84
CA SER A 179 -17.45 27.32 12.67
C SER A 179 -18.28 28.46 12.09
N ASN A 180 -19.55 28.20 11.79
CA ASN A 180 -20.45 29.17 11.14
C ASN A 180 -20.70 30.42 11.99
N PHE A 181 -20.71 30.27 13.32
CA PHE A 181 -20.91 31.38 14.24
C PHE A 181 -19.60 32.17 14.44
N LEU A 182 -18.49 31.46 14.64
CA LEU A 182 -17.16 32.06 14.79
C LEU A 182 -16.73 32.84 13.55
N GLU A 183 -16.97 32.32 12.35
CA GLU A 183 -16.64 33.00 11.08
C GLU A 183 -17.40 34.32 10.93
N LYS A 184 -18.68 34.35 11.32
CA LYS A 184 -19.50 35.57 11.30
C LYS A 184 -19.07 36.59 12.35
N GLU A 185 -18.79 36.15 13.57
CA GLU A 185 -18.47 37.05 14.68
C GLU A 185 -17.03 37.58 14.65
N LEU A 186 -16.08 36.74 14.26
CA LEU A 186 -14.66 37.10 14.19
C LEU A 186 -14.26 37.71 12.84
N ALA A 187 -15.14 37.63 11.83
CA ALA A 187 -14.88 38.09 10.46
C ALA A 187 -13.57 37.50 9.85
N VAL A 188 -13.26 36.25 10.20
CA VAL A 188 -12.13 35.48 9.69
C VAL A 188 -12.62 34.12 9.18
N PRO A 189 -12.03 33.57 8.11
CA PRO A 189 -12.41 32.25 7.61
C PRO A 189 -12.18 31.17 8.67
N VAL A 190 -13.17 30.30 8.91
CA VAL A 190 -13.06 29.19 9.84
C VAL A 190 -13.38 27.87 9.13
N ARG A 191 -12.58 26.84 9.36
CA ARG A 191 -12.84 25.47 8.92
C ARG A 191 -12.78 24.51 10.10
N VAL A 192 -13.53 23.41 10.02
CA VAL A 192 -13.54 22.38 11.06
C VAL A 192 -13.29 21.01 10.45
N ILE A 193 -12.39 20.26 11.08
CA ILE A 193 -12.18 18.83 10.84
C ILE A 193 -12.73 18.07 12.04
N SER A 194 -13.75 17.24 11.81
CA SER A 194 -14.30 16.32 12.80
C SER A 194 -13.52 15.01 12.86
N ALA A 195 -13.69 14.24 13.94
CA ALA A 195 -12.97 12.99 14.16
C ALA A 195 -11.44 13.16 14.11
N ALA A 196 -10.95 14.31 14.61
CA ALA A 196 -9.53 14.62 14.61
C ALA A 196 -8.77 13.74 15.60
N SER A 197 -7.51 13.46 15.27
CA SER A 197 -6.56 12.71 16.08
C SER A 197 -5.20 13.40 16.08
N THR A 198 -4.27 12.99 16.94
CA THR A 198 -2.95 13.64 17.07
C THR A 198 -2.20 13.81 15.73
N PRO A 199 -2.20 12.85 14.79
CA PRO A 199 -1.62 13.05 13.45
C PRO A 199 -2.25 14.18 12.64
N HIS A 200 -3.58 14.35 12.71
CA HIS A 200 -4.27 15.47 12.04
C HIS A 200 -3.80 16.81 12.58
N VAL A 201 -3.66 16.90 13.92
CA VAL A 201 -3.18 18.11 14.61
C VAL A 201 -1.74 18.41 14.22
N LEU A 202 -0.88 17.39 14.18
CA LEU A 202 0.53 17.52 13.78
C LEU A 202 0.67 18.04 12.34
N GLU A 203 -0.05 17.44 11.40
CA GLU A 203 0.03 17.83 10.00
C GLU A 203 -0.54 19.23 9.74
N ALA A 204 -1.66 19.55 10.38
CA ALA A 204 -2.25 20.89 10.35
C ALA A 204 -1.27 21.96 10.86
N ALA A 205 -0.66 21.71 12.02
CA ALA A 205 0.30 22.61 12.65
C ALA A 205 1.56 22.79 11.81
N ARG A 206 2.13 21.69 11.30
CA ARG A 206 3.30 21.72 10.40
C ARG A 206 3.03 22.59 9.17
N LYS A 207 1.91 22.39 8.48
CA LYS A 207 1.55 23.17 7.28
C LYS A 207 1.25 24.63 7.60
N ALA A 208 0.59 24.92 8.72
CA ALA A 208 0.36 26.29 9.17
C ALA A 208 1.69 27.03 9.44
N MET A 209 2.66 26.36 10.05
CA MET A 209 4.02 26.90 10.26
C MET A 209 4.74 27.19 8.95
N LEU A 210 4.53 26.36 7.92
CA LEU A 210 5.08 26.55 6.57
C LEU A 210 4.30 27.60 5.74
N GLY A 211 3.25 28.22 6.30
CA GLY A 211 2.53 29.33 5.67
C GLY A 211 1.49 28.95 4.61
N TYR A 212 1.06 27.68 4.57
CA TYR A 212 0.02 27.20 3.65
C TYR A 212 -1.32 27.92 3.88
N ALA A 213 -2.16 27.99 2.84
CA ALA A 213 -3.47 28.61 2.95
C ALA A 213 -4.46 27.69 3.71
N LEU A 214 -5.41 28.29 4.45
CA LEU A 214 -6.40 27.54 5.24
C LEU A 214 -7.11 26.43 4.43
N GLN A 215 -7.48 26.72 3.17
CA GLN A 215 -8.20 25.76 2.34
C GLN A 215 -7.32 24.56 1.94
N GLU A 216 -6.03 24.78 1.67
CA GLU A 216 -5.08 23.70 1.35
C GLU A 216 -4.85 22.80 2.57
N ILE A 217 -4.63 23.42 3.74
CA ILE A 217 -4.50 22.68 5.00
C ILE A 217 -5.78 21.87 5.26
N TYR A 218 -6.95 22.49 5.08
CA TYR A 218 -8.23 21.82 5.31
C TYR A 218 -8.41 20.59 4.40
N GLU A 219 -8.23 20.72 3.09
CA GLU A 219 -8.44 19.61 2.15
C GLU A 219 -7.41 18.50 2.35
N GLU A 220 -6.14 18.82 2.61
CA GLU A 220 -5.11 17.79 2.79
C GLU A 220 -5.22 17.07 4.13
N VAL A 221 -5.53 17.77 5.22
CA VAL A 221 -5.75 17.11 6.53
C VAL A 221 -7.05 16.29 6.49
N LYS A 222 -8.08 16.74 5.77
CA LYS A 222 -9.28 15.96 5.50
C LYS A 222 -9.01 14.75 4.61
N ALA A 223 -8.15 14.89 3.60
CA ALA A 223 -7.68 13.78 2.77
C ALA A 223 -6.66 12.89 3.49
N ALA A 224 -6.17 13.29 4.66
CA ALA A 224 -5.42 12.42 5.58
C ALA A 224 -6.34 11.56 6.47
N ALA A 225 -7.65 11.80 6.45
CA ALA A 225 -8.66 10.95 7.11
C ALA A 225 -8.71 9.46 6.65
N PRO A 226 -8.27 9.04 5.44
CA PRO A 226 -8.25 7.62 5.07
C PRO A 226 -7.16 6.82 5.80
N PHE A 227 -6.22 7.45 6.49
CA PHE A 227 -5.08 6.72 7.07
C PHE A 227 -5.45 5.82 8.26
N TYR A 228 -6.64 5.96 8.87
CA TYR A 228 -6.97 5.18 10.07
C TYR A 228 -8.30 4.41 10.06
N ILE A 229 -9.29 4.75 9.23
CA ILE A 229 -10.52 3.94 9.08
C ILE A 229 -10.83 3.70 7.60
N ARG A 230 -10.31 2.60 7.06
CA ARG A 230 -11.08 1.75 6.17
C ARG A 230 -10.93 0.32 6.68
N GLY A 231 -12.06 -0.39 6.69
CA GLY A 231 -12.10 -1.84 6.49
C GLY A 231 -11.42 -2.21 5.17
N PRO A 232 -11.51 -3.46 4.70
CA PRO A 232 -10.56 -3.99 3.73
C PRO A 232 -10.40 -3.06 2.50
N LEU A 233 -9.14 -2.71 2.21
CA LEU A 233 -8.70 -1.76 1.18
C LEU A 233 -8.88 -2.34 -0.25
N TRP A 234 -10.12 -2.63 -0.62
CA TRP A 234 -10.51 -2.73 -2.02
C TRP A 234 -11.85 -2.02 -2.19
N GLU A 235 -11.97 -1.18 -3.21
CA GLU A 235 -13.27 -0.69 -3.64
C GLU A 235 -14.03 -1.91 -4.18
N GLU A 236 -15.09 -2.36 -3.49
CA GLU A 236 -15.95 -3.46 -3.96
C GLU A 236 -16.47 -3.21 -5.39
N GLU A 237 -16.57 -1.95 -5.80
CA GLU A 237 -16.98 -1.53 -7.14
C GLU A 237 -15.93 -1.83 -8.24
N ALA A 238 -14.67 -2.09 -7.88
CA ALA A 238 -13.57 -2.40 -8.82
C ALA A 238 -13.09 -3.86 -8.75
N ALA A 239 -13.65 -4.68 -7.87
CA ALA A 239 -13.23 -6.07 -7.68
C ALA A 239 -14.04 -7.02 -8.58
N GLU A 240 -13.44 -7.48 -9.67
CA GLU A 240 -13.96 -8.60 -10.46
C GLU A 240 -13.46 -9.92 -9.85
N GLN A 241 -14.32 -10.96 -9.82
CA GLN A 241 -14.01 -12.28 -9.23
C GLN A 241 -12.75 -12.97 -9.79
N ASP A 242 -12.20 -12.44 -10.89
CA ASP A 242 -11.02 -12.96 -11.55
C ASP A 242 -9.72 -12.25 -11.12
N MET A 243 -9.76 -11.16 -10.33
CA MET A 243 -8.52 -10.51 -9.87
C MET A 243 -7.73 -11.39 -8.89
N LEU A 244 -6.41 -11.39 -9.06
CA LEU A 244 -5.45 -12.11 -8.22
C LEU A 244 -5.08 -11.27 -7.01
N ALA A 245 -4.84 -11.91 -5.87
CA ALA A 245 -4.43 -11.21 -4.66
C ALA A 245 -3.26 -11.86 -3.92
N ILE A 246 -2.40 -11.00 -3.37
CA ILE A 246 -1.45 -11.35 -2.32
C ILE A 246 -1.95 -10.71 -1.03
N VAL A 247 -2.12 -11.48 0.04
CA VAL A 247 -2.60 -10.95 1.32
C VAL A 247 -1.44 -10.80 2.29
N THR A 248 -1.28 -9.62 2.89
CA THR A 248 -0.30 -9.40 3.97
C THR A 248 -1.00 -9.26 5.31
N ALA A 249 -0.53 -9.95 6.34
CA ALA A 249 -1.25 -10.12 7.60
C ALA A 249 -0.36 -9.87 8.82
N CYS A 250 -0.76 -8.94 9.71
CA CYS A 250 -0.04 -8.62 10.94
C CYS A 250 -0.96 -8.38 12.15
N PHE A 251 -0.47 -8.76 13.34
CA PHE A 251 -1.12 -8.54 14.65
C PHE A 251 -0.80 -7.16 15.27
N THR A 252 0.37 -6.59 15.00
CA THR A 252 0.93 -5.44 15.74
C THR A 252 0.58 -4.06 15.18
N GLY A 253 -0.52 -3.94 14.42
CA GLY A 253 -1.01 -2.69 13.82
C GLY A 253 -0.74 -2.57 12.31
N LYS A 254 -1.46 -1.65 11.63
CA LYS A 254 -1.47 -1.51 10.16
C LYS A 254 -0.09 -1.27 9.52
N GLY A 255 0.85 -0.69 10.25
CA GLY A 255 2.16 -0.27 9.73
C GLY A 255 2.96 -1.43 9.13
N SER A 256 2.99 -2.60 9.78
CA SER A 256 3.77 -3.74 9.31
C SER A 256 3.14 -4.41 8.09
N ALA A 257 1.82 -4.60 8.07
CA ALA A 257 1.12 -5.19 6.93
C ALA A 257 1.21 -4.28 5.69
N LEU A 258 1.13 -2.97 5.90
CA LEU A 258 1.30 -1.97 4.83
C LEU A 258 2.76 -1.87 4.35
N ALA A 259 3.73 -1.95 5.27
CA ALA A 259 5.14 -2.00 4.91
C ALA A 259 5.47 -3.23 4.06
N LEU A 260 4.94 -4.41 4.42
CA LEU A 260 5.07 -5.62 3.59
C LEU A 260 4.41 -5.44 2.23
N LYS A 261 3.23 -4.82 2.19
CA LYS A 261 2.57 -4.48 0.92
C LYS A 261 3.51 -3.64 0.05
N HIS A 262 4.09 -2.57 0.58
CA HIS A 262 5.01 -1.73 -0.20
C HIS A 262 6.27 -2.48 -0.63
N ILE A 263 6.82 -3.37 0.20
CA ILE A 263 7.95 -4.21 -0.18
C ILE A 263 7.56 -5.10 -1.36
N LEU A 264 6.43 -5.79 -1.28
CA LEU A 264 5.94 -6.64 -2.36
C LEU A 264 5.65 -5.82 -3.64
N GLU A 265 5.03 -4.64 -3.53
CA GLU A 265 4.79 -3.72 -4.65
C GLU A 265 6.10 -3.20 -5.28
N THR A 266 7.17 -3.08 -4.50
CA THR A 266 8.47 -2.59 -4.97
C THR A 266 9.28 -3.68 -5.69
N TYR A 267 9.25 -4.91 -5.17
CA TYR A 267 10.14 -5.98 -5.62
C TYR A 267 9.48 -7.01 -6.53
N LEU A 268 8.15 -7.10 -6.53
CA LEU A 268 7.43 -7.96 -7.46
C LEU A 268 7.04 -7.17 -8.71
N GLN A 269 7.12 -7.83 -9.85
CA GLN A 269 6.61 -7.34 -11.12
C GLN A 269 5.21 -7.94 -11.31
N LEU A 270 4.18 -7.18 -10.91
CA LEU A 270 2.78 -7.58 -11.02
C LEU A 270 2.04 -6.60 -11.92
N ASP A 271 1.18 -7.09 -12.81
CA ASP A 271 0.27 -6.22 -13.56
C ASP A 271 -0.85 -5.71 -12.63
N GLU A 272 -0.88 -4.41 -12.34
CA GLU A 272 -1.89 -3.76 -11.49
C GLU A 272 -3.33 -3.93 -11.99
N ARG A 273 -3.52 -4.30 -13.27
CA ARG A 273 -4.83 -4.62 -13.85
C ARG A 273 -5.31 -6.02 -13.49
N MET A 274 -4.41 -6.90 -13.06
CA MET A 274 -4.71 -8.28 -12.69
C MET A 274 -4.53 -8.53 -11.19
N TRP A 275 -3.64 -7.78 -10.53
CA TRP A 275 -3.25 -8.02 -9.15
C TRP A 275 -3.68 -6.94 -8.18
N ARG A 276 -3.91 -7.38 -6.94
CA ARG A 276 -4.02 -6.51 -5.79
C ARG A 276 -3.27 -7.06 -4.58
N ILE A 277 -2.45 -6.23 -3.94
CA ILE A 277 -1.85 -6.57 -2.64
C ILE A 277 -2.72 -6.00 -1.53
N ILE A 278 -3.24 -6.90 -0.70
CA ILE A 278 -4.30 -6.63 0.26
C ILE A 278 -3.74 -6.76 1.67
N PRO A 279 -3.54 -5.65 2.39
CA PRO A 279 -3.10 -5.69 3.76
C PRO A 279 -4.31 -5.92 4.68
N ILE A 280 -4.25 -6.97 5.48
CA ILE A 280 -5.22 -7.27 6.53
C ILE A 280 -4.61 -7.03 7.90
N GLN A 281 -5.37 -6.34 8.73
CA GLN A 281 -5.08 -6.20 10.16
C GLN A 281 -5.97 -7.18 10.91
N MET A 282 -5.41 -7.83 11.92
CA MET A 282 -6.14 -8.78 12.76
C MET A 282 -5.82 -8.54 14.23
N ALA A 283 -6.83 -8.54 15.08
CA ALA A 283 -6.65 -8.63 16.52
C ALA A 283 -6.44 -10.09 16.95
N ASP A 284 -7.09 -11.03 16.26
CA ASP A 284 -6.99 -12.47 16.52
C ASP A 284 -7.10 -13.34 15.24
N ALA A 285 -6.84 -14.64 15.39
CA ALA A 285 -6.82 -15.59 14.29
C ALA A 285 -8.22 -15.95 13.74
N GLU A 286 -9.30 -15.62 14.45
CA GLU A 286 -10.67 -15.87 14.01
C GLU A 286 -11.14 -14.72 13.10
N GLU A 287 -10.89 -13.47 13.51
CA GLU A 287 -11.08 -12.28 12.68
C GLU A 287 -10.26 -12.35 11.38
N ALA A 288 -9.03 -12.85 11.45
CA ALA A 288 -8.17 -13.06 10.29
C ALA A 288 -8.81 -14.01 9.27
N ARG A 289 -9.34 -15.15 9.73
CA ARG A 289 -10.00 -16.15 8.87
C ARG A 289 -11.29 -15.61 8.24
N GLN A 290 -12.06 -14.84 9.00
CA GLN A 290 -13.29 -14.23 8.46
C GLN A 290 -12.98 -13.17 7.42
N THR A 291 -11.94 -12.37 7.64
CA THR A 291 -11.48 -11.37 6.67
C THR A 291 -10.95 -12.03 5.40
N LEU A 292 -10.12 -13.07 5.51
CA LEU A 292 -9.65 -13.86 4.37
C LEU A 292 -10.80 -14.47 3.56
N SER A 293 -11.83 -15.00 4.24
CA SER A 293 -13.03 -15.51 3.56
C SER A 293 -13.77 -14.42 2.78
N ASN A 294 -13.81 -13.19 3.29
CA ASN A 294 -14.39 -12.05 2.57
C ASN A 294 -13.53 -11.60 1.38
N VAL A 295 -12.20 -11.61 1.50
CA VAL A 295 -11.28 -11.39 0.38
C VAL A 295 -11.54 -12.44 -0.72
N ALA A 296 -11.61 -13.71 -0.33
CA ALA A 296 -11.75 -14.85 -1.24
C ALA A 296 -13.05 -14.85 -2.06
N LYS A 297 -14.07 -14.07 -1.66
CA LYS A 297 -15.31 -13.90 -2.44
C LYS A 297 -15.11 -13.05 -3.70
N HIS A 298 -14.10 -12.19 -3.70
CA HIS A 298 -13.85 -11.18 -4.72
C HIS A 298 -12.50 -11.36 -5.41
N PHE A 299 -11.53 -11.95 -4.73
CA PHE A 299 -10.19 -12.16 -5.24
C PHE A 299 -9.80 -13.62 -5.12
N ARG A 300 -9.01 -14.08 -6.09
CA ARG A 300 -8.29 -15.34 -5.95
C ARG A 300 -6.97 -15.08 -5.22
N ILE A 301 -6.92 -15.49 -3.95
CA ILE A 301 -5.71 -15.36 -3.12
C ILE A 301 -4.67 -16.38 -3.60
N VAL A 302 -3.52 -15.89 -4.03
CA VAL A 302 -2.41 -16.71 -4.55
C VAL A 302 -1.45 -17.11 -3.42
N CYS A 303 -1.14 -16.17 -2.52
CA CYS A 303 -0.34 -16.45 -1.34
C CYS A 303 -0.64 -15.48 -0.20
N ILE A 304 -0.22 -15.86 1.01
CA ILE A 304 -0.38 -15.07 2.23
C ILE A 304 0.98 -14.83 2.88
N VAL A 305 1.30 -13.57 3.16
CA VAL A 305 2.47 -13.18 3.94
C VAL A 305 2.05 -12.92 5.38
N SER A 306 2.46 -13.79 6.30
CA SER A 306 2.03 -13.77 7.70
C SER A 306 3.01 -14.52 8.59
N HIS A 307 3.11 -14.14 9.87
CA HIS A 307 3.82 -14.94 10.87
C HIS A 307 3.01 -16.14 11.34
N LEU A 308 1.69 -16.11 11.15
CA LEU A 308 0.79 -17.22 11.45
C LEU A 308 0.29 -17.85 10.16
N CYS A 309 0.22 -19.18 10.12
CA CYS A 309 -0.54 -19.88 9.09
C CYS A 309 -2.04 -19.60 9.31
N LEU A 310 -2.70 -19.06 8.29
CA LEU A 310 -4.11 -18.65 8.35
C LEU A 310 -5.00 -19.58 7.53
N ASP A 311 -4.45 -20.19 6.48
CA ASP A 311 -5.09 -21.23 5.67
C ASP A 311 -4.03 -22.17 5.07
N GLU A 312 -3.99 -23.43 5.53
CA GLU A 312 -3.00 -24.43 5.08
C GLU A 312 -3.08 -24.77 3.59
N ARG A 313 -4.16 -24.39 2.91
CA ARG A 313 -4.36 -24.66 1.47
C ARG A 313 -3.70 -23.62 0.58
N ILE A 314 -3.31 -22.47 1.14
CA ILE A 314 -2.73 -21.34 0.41
C ILE A 314 -1.24 -21.24 0.77
N PRO A 315 -0.34 -21.06 -0.22
CA PRO A 315 1.08 -20.83 0.05
C PRO A 315 1.30 -19.69 1.05
N HIS A 316 2.10 -19.96 2.08
CA HIS A 316 2.37 -19.05 3.18
C HIS A 316 3.84 -18.65 3.23
N PHE A 317 4.11 -17.36 3.36
CA PHE A 317 5.45 -16.79 3.49
C PHE A 317 5.59 -16.04 4.80
N SER A 318 6.71 -16.23 5.48
CA SER A 318 6.98 -15.52 6.72
C SER A 318 7.30 -14.05 6.44
N LEU A 319 7.02 -13.17 7.40
CA LEU A 319 7.43 -11.76 7.27
C LEU A 319 8.95 -11.62 7.20
N GLU A 320 9.69 -12.47 7.91
CA GLU A 320 11.15 -12.41 7.91
C GLU A 320 11.72 -12.66 6.51
N ASP A 321 11.17 -13.64 5.79
CA ASP A 321 11.61 -13.96 4.43
C ASP A 321 11.22 -12.88 3.43
N VAL A 322 10.10 -12.18 3.64
CA VAL A 322 9.69 -11.06 2.80
C VAL A 322 10.51 -9.79 3.11
N LEU A 323 10.71 -9.45 4.38
CA LEU A 323 11.52 -8.30 4.82
C LEU A 323 12.99 -8.45 4.42
N SER A 324 13.53 -9.67 4.45
CA SER A 324 14.89 -9.99 4.00
C SER A 324 14.98 -10.27 2.50
N LEU A 325 13.88 -10.12 1.76
CA LEU A 325 13.74 -10.35 0.31
C LEU A 325 14.03 -11.78 -0.17
N ARG A 326 14.20 -12.75 0.73
CA ARG A 326 14.46 -14.16 0.40
C ARG A 326 13.28 -14.80 -0.34
N ALA A 327 12.05 -14.47 0.05
CA ALA A 327 10.84 -15.02 -0.55
C ALA A 327 10.47 -14.41 -1.91
N MET A 328 11.10 -13.31 -2.34
CA MET A 328 10.64 -12.54 -3.51
C MET A 328 10.65 -13.38 -4.79
N LYS A 329 11.69 -14.18 -5.00
CA LYS A 329 11.81 -15.03 -6.19
C LYS A 329 10.72 -16.09 -6.26
N GLU A 330 10.37 -16.67 -5.12
CA GLU A 330 9.35 -17.71 -5.03
C GLU A 330 7.94 -17.12 -5.20
N ILE A 331 7.67 -15.98 -4.54
CA ILE A 331 6.41 -15.25 -4.73
C ILE A 331 6.24 -14.78 -6.18
N GLN A 332 7.30 -14.27 -6.81
CA GLN A 332 7.27 -13.90 -8.22
C GLN A 332 7.01 -15.10 -9.12
N ALA A 333 7.64 -16.25 -8.86
CA ALA A 333 7.42 -17.46 -9.65
C ALA A 333 5.95 -17.92 -9.57
N LEU A 334 5.34 -17.85 -8.38
CA LEU A 334 3.91 -18.12 -8.21
C LEU A 334 3.05 -17.11 -8.99
N ALA A 335 3.40 -15.83 -8.92
CA ALA A 335 2.68 -14.78 -9.61
C ALA A 335 2.74 -14.94 -11.14
N ASP A 336 3.94 -15.16 -11.70
CA ASP A 336 4.16 -15.37 -13.13
C ASP A 336 3.29 -16.51 -13.67
N VAL A 337 3.23 -17.64 -12.93
CA VAL A 337 2.43 -18.79 -13.33
C VAL A 337 0.94 -18.45 -13.31
N GLU A 338 0.45 -17.69 -12.34
CA GLU A 338 -0.96 -17.27 -12.31
C GLU A 338 -1.31 -16.27 -13.42
N GLU A 339 -0.42 -15.31 -13.71
CA GLU A 339 -0.60 -14.38 -14.84
C GLU A 339 -0.66 -15.13 -16.17
N ILE A 340 0.24 -16.08 -16.39
CA ILE A 340 0.23 -16.92 -17.60
C ILE A 340 -1.12 -17.62 -17.78
N HIS A 341 -1.69 -18.17 -16.70
CA HIS A 341 -2.99 -18.82 -16.75
C HIS A 341 -4.14 -17.84 -17.01
N MET A 342 -4.12 -16.65 -16.43
CA MET A 342 -5.12 -15.61 -16.73
C MET A 342 -5.06 -15.14 -18.17
N HIS A 343 -3.85 -14.86 -18.67
CA HIS A 343 -3.65 -14.51 -20.07
C HIS A 343 -4.09 -15.64 -21.00
N MET A 344 -3.73 -16.89 -20.69
CA MET A 344 -4.19 -18.07 -21.41
C MET A 344 -5.72 -18.13 -21.44
N ALA A 345 -6.40 -17.90 -20.31
CA ALA A 345 -7.86 -17.87 -20.26
C ALA A 345 -8.45 -16.80 -21.18
N ARG A 346 -7.91 -15.57 -21.13
CA ARG A 346 -8.35 -14.43 -21.95
C ARG A 346 -8.16 -14.69 -23.45
N GLU A 347 -6.99 -15.19 -23.84
CA GLU A 347 -6.69 -15.49 -25.24
C GLU A 347 -7.54 -16.65 -25.77
N LEU A 348 -7.65 -17.74 -25.01
CA LEU A 348 -8.45 -18.90 -25.40
C LEU A 348 -9.95 -18.60 -25.47
N THR A 349 -10.45 -17.59 -24.74
CA THR A 349 -11.88 -17.24 -24.75
C THR A 349 -12.39 -16.91 -26.16
N ASN A 350 -11.52 -16.37 -27.02
CA ASN A 350 -11.88 -16.04 -28.41
C ASN A 350 -11.61 -17.19 -29.40
N HIS A 351 -10.92 -18.25 -28.97
CA HIS A 351 -10.47 -19.34 -29.85
C HIS A 351 -11.23 -20.65 -29.59
N LEU A 352 -11.62 -20.92 -28.35
CA LEU A 352 -12.41 -22.08 -27.96
C LEU A 352 -13.90 -21.78 -28.12
N ARG A 353 -14.66 -22.74 -28.64
CA ARG A 353 -16.07 -22.54 -29.00
C ARG A 353 -17.05 -23.13 -28.01
N HIS A 354 -16.63 -24.18 -27.30
CA HIS A 354 -17.48 -25.02 -26.46
C HIS A 354 -17.02 -25.05 -25.01
N LEU A 355 -15.74 -24.79 -24.75
CA LEU A 355 -15.17 -24.71 -23.42
C LEU A 355 -15.04 -23.26 -22.94
N ALA A 356 -15.41 -22.97 -21.69
CA ALA A 356 -15.16 -21.70 -21.03
C ALA A 356 -13.79 -21.74 -20.30
N PRO A 357 -12.73 -21.09 -20.82
CA PRO A 357 -11.37 -21.26 -20.28
C PRO A 357 -11.23 -20.82 -18.83
N ALA A 358 -11.92 -19.74 -18.45
CA ALA A 358 -11.91 -19.19 -17.08
C ALA A 358 -12.33 -20.22 -16.02
N ARG A 359 -13.24 -21.15 -16.36
CA ARG A 359 -13.67 -22.24 -15.48
C ARG A 359 -12.86 -23.52 -15.67
N ALA A 360 -12.37 -23.76 -16.88
CA ALA A 360 -11.65 -24.98 -17.22
C ALA A 360 -10.24 -25.01 -16.66
N ILE A 361 -9.49 -23.90 -16.76
CA ILE A 361 -8.10 -23.85 -16.32
C ILE A 361 -7.95 -24.17 -14.82
N PRO A 362 -8.74 -23.60 -13.88
CA PRO A 362 -8.66 -23.98 -12.47
C PRO A 362 -8.97 -25.46 -12.22
N ALA A 363 -9.96 -26.02 -12.91
CA ALA A 363 -10.34 -27.42 -12.76
C ALA A 363 -9.22 -28.35 -13.27
N ILE A 364 -8.64 -28.04 -14.44
CA ILE A 364 -7.51 -28.78 -15.01
C ILE A 364 -6.32 -28.76 -14.05
N ARG A 365 -5.98 -27.59 -13.52
CA ARG A 365 -4.87 -27.45 -12.57
C ARG A 365 -5.09 -28.24 -11.29
N ALA A 366 -6.31 -28.28 -10.78
CA ALA A 366 -6.64 -29.11 -9.61
C ALA A 366 -6.46 -30.60 -9.89
N ALA A 367 -6.84 -31.07 -11.08
CA ALA A 367 -6.60 -32.45 -11.52
C ALA A 367 -5.11 -32.77 -11.64
N LEU A 368 -4.33 -31.92 -12.32
CA LEU A 368 -2.89 -32.10 -12.47
C LEU A 368 -2.15 -32.08 -11.13
N ALA A 369 -2.56 -31.21 -10.20
CA ALA A 369 -2.01 -31.18 -8.85
C ALA A 369 -2.35 -32.45 -8.04
N ALA A 370 -3.54 -33.03 -8.23
CA ALA A 370 -3.91 -34.29 -7.61
C ALA A 370 -3.03 -35.44 -8.11
N ILE A 371 -2.82 -35.52 -9.43
CA ILE A 371 -1.93 -36.49 -10.07
C ILE A 371 -0.50 -36.34 -9.53
N GLY A 372 0.02 -35.11 -9.47
CA GLY A 372 1.35 -34.83 -8.92
C GLY A 372 1.51 -35.32 -7.47
N ARG A 373 0.51 -35.05 -6.61
CA ARG A 373 0.52 -35.52 -5.21
C ARG A 373 0.50 -37.03 -5.09
N GLU A 374 -0.30 -37.72 -5.89
CA GLU A 374 -0.37 -39.19 -5.89
C GLU A 374 0.97 -39.82 -6.31
N LEU A 375 1.67 -39.16 -7.24
CA LEU A 375 2.96 -39.61 -7.75
C LEU A 375 4.17 -39.14 -6.93
N GLY A 376 3.98 -38.31 -5.89
CA GLY A 376 5.07 -37.68 -5.14
C GLY A 376 5.91 -36.71 -5.98
N LEU A 377 5.31 -36.14 -7.03
CA LEU A 377 5.95 -35.20 -7.96
C LEU A 377 5.54 -33.77 -7.63
N GLU A 378 6.52 -32.93 -7.33
CA GLU A 378 6.38 -31.48 -7.30
C GLU A 378 6.78 -30.94 -8.68
N ALA A 379 5.81 -30.93 -9.61
CA ALA A 379 6.02 -30.32 -10.92
C ALA A 379 6.02 -28.78 -10.77
N ASP A 380 7.03 -28.12 -11.35
CA ASP A 380 7.04 -26.65 -11.45
C ASP A 380 5.77 -26.22 -12.23
N GLY A 381 5.06 -25.22 -11.71
CA GLY A 381 3.88 -24.67 -12.36
C GLY A 381 4.14 -24.23 -13.80
N ARG A 382 5.38 -23.84 -14.13
CA ARG A 382 5.80 -23.51 -15.50
C ARG A 382 5.83 -24.70 -16.44
N ASP A 383 6.26 -25.87 -15.96
CA ASP A 383 6.29 -27.09 -16.77
C ASP A 383 4.86 -27.52 -17.17
N LEU A 384 3.89 -27.29 -16.27
CA LEU A 384 2.50 -27.67 -16.47
C LEU A 384 1.71 -26.75 -17.42
N VAL A 385 2.20 -25.54 -17.72
CA VAL A 385 1.49 -24.55 -18.57
C VAL A 385 1.10 -25.17 -19.92
N GLY A 386 2.03 -25.86 -20.57
CA GLY A 386 1.78 -26.49 -21.88
C GLY A 386 0.72 -27.60 -21.79
N LEU A 387 0.72 -28.36 -20.70
CA LEU A 387 -0.25 -29.42 -20.46
C LEU A 387 -1.65 -28.85 -20.16
N VAL A 388 -1.73 -27.74 -19.41
CA VAL A 388 -2.98 -27.02 -19.16
C VAL A 388 -3.58 -26.54 -20.48
N PHE A 389 -2.77 -25.92 -21.35
CA PHE A 389 -3.20 -25.49 -22.67
C PHE A 389 -3.70 -26.67 -23.52
N HIS A 390 -2.94 -27.77 -23.58
CA HIS A 390 -3.32 -28.99 -24.29
C HIS A 390 -4.68 -29.52 -23.82
N LEU A 391 -4.88 -29.61 -22.51
CA LEU A 391 -6.13 -30.08 -21.92
C LEU A 391 -7.31 -29.14 -22.21
N CYS A 392 -7.10 -27.81 -22.25
CA CYS A 392 -8.15 -26.90 -22.70
C CYS A 392 -8.57 -27.18 -24.15
N CYS A 393 -7.61 -27.33 -25.07
CA CYS A 393 -7.91 -27.65 -26.47
C CYS A 393 -8.55 -29.03 -26.63
N LEU A 394 -8.08 -30.03 -25.86
CA LEU A 394 -8.64 -31.38 -25.86
C LEU A 394 -10.09 -31.37 -25.39
N LEU A 395 -10.38 -30.74 -24.25
CA LEU A 395 -11.75 -30.65 -23.72
C LEU A 395 -12.69 -29.92 -24.70
N ASP A 396 -12.25 -28.83 -25.33
CA ASP A 396 -13.05 -28.11 -26.33
C ASP A 396 -13.42 -29.00 -27.53
N ARG A 397 -12.46 -29.78 -28.04
CA ARG A 397 -12.69 -30.76 -29.13
C ARG A 397 -13.61 -31.91 -28.72
N LEU A 398 -13.45 -32.44 -27.51
CA LEU A 398 -14.34 -33.51 -27.03
C LEU A 398 -15.77 -32.99 -26.85
N LEU A 399 -15.93 -31.74 -26.38
CA LEU A 399 -17.23 -31.08 -26.28
C LEU A 399 -17.87 -30.79 -27.64
N SER A 400 -17.09 -30.60 -28.70
CA SER A 400 -17.60 -30.48 -30.07
C SER A 400 -18.03 -31.81 -30.69
N GLY A 401 -17.81 -32.93 -29.99
CA GLY A 401 -18.12 -34.28 -30.44
C GLY A 401 -17.08 -34.86 -31.41
N GLU A 402 -15.93 -34.20 -31.59
CA GLU A 402 -14.81 -34.77 -32.32
C GLU A 402 -14.22 -35.92 -31.51
N ARG A 403 -14.20 -37.12 -32.09
CA ARG A 403 -13.39 -38.21 -31.54
C ARG A 403 -11.94 -37.96 -31.94
N THR A 404 -11.06 -37.92 -30.95
CA THR A 404 -9.62 -38.01 -31.14
C THR A 404 -9.31 -39.22 -32.02
N SER A 405 -8.76 -38.96 -33.20
CA SER A 405 -8.42 -39.98 -34.17
C SER A 405 -7.11 -40.63 -33.74
N GLY A 406 -7.23 -41.72 -32.98
CA GLY A 406 -6.12 -42.44 -32.39
C GLY A 406 -5.98 -43.87 -32.95
N ASP A 407 -4.79 -44.18 -33.46
CA ASP A 407 -4.40 -45.46 -34.03
C ASP A 407 -4.33 -46.53 -32.91
N ARG A 408 -5.14 -47.60 -33.01
CA ARG A 408 -5.42 -48.58 -31.92
C ARG A 408 -4.20 -49.35 -31.36
N GLY A 409 -2.99 -49.01 -31.80
CA GLY A 409 -1.73 -49.63 -31.41
C GLY A 409 -0.96 -48.93 -30.27
N ALA A 410 -1.12 -47.61 -30.07
CA ALA A 410 -0.30 -46.85 -29.10
C ALA A 410 -0.76 -47.03 -27.64
N ALA A 411 -2.07 -47.00 -27.39
CA ALA A 411 -2.68 -47.26 -26.08
C ALA A 411 -2.24 -48.59 -25.41
N LYS A 412 -1.99 -49.64 -26.19
CA LYS A 412 -1.56 -50.96 -25.67
C LYS A 412 -0.12 -50.97 -25.15
N ALA A 413 0.74 -50.08 -25.63
CA ALA A 413 2.15 -50.02 -25.23
C ALA A 413 2.34 -49.24 -23.93
N CYS A 414 1.67 -48.09 -23.78
CA CYS A 414 1.93 -47.18 -22.66
C CYS A 414 1.45 -47.71 -21.29
N GLY A 415 0.41 -48.55 -21.25
CA GLY A 415 -0.03 -49.23 -20.02
C GLY A 415 0.90 -50.35 -19.52
N HIS A 416 1.91 -50.77 -20.31
CA HIS A 416 2.79 -51.91 -20.02
C HIS A 416 4.28 -51.53 -19.85
N GLU A 417 4.62 -50.24 -19.98
CA GLU A 417 6.02 -49.77 -19.91
C GLU A 417 6.46 -49.30 -18.50
N ASP A 418 5.54 -49.17 -17.53
CA ASP A 418 5.89 -48.99 -16.10
C ASP A 418 5.65 -50.31 -15.37
N GLU A 419 6.60 -50.74 -14.53
CA GLU A 419 6.59 -52.04 -13.85
C GLU A 419 5.30 -52.33 -13.02
N ASP A 420 4.47 -51.33 -12.71
CA ASP A 420 3.22 -51.47 -11.93
C ASP A 420 1.97 -50.75 -12.52
N GLY A 421 2.07 -50.09 -13.67
CA GLY A 421 0.97 -49.31 -14.26
C GLY A 421 0.44 -48.17 -13.37
N ALA A 422 1.19 -47.80 -12.33
CA ALA A 422 0.80 -46.82 -11.31
C ALA A 422 0.65 -45.41 -11.91
N LEU A 423 1.54 -45.00 -12.81
CA LEU A 423 1.50 -43.69 -13.47
C LEU A 423 0.25 -43.52 -14.32
N TYR A 424 -0.08 -44.54 -15.13
CA TYR A 424 -1.31 -44.56 -15.93
C TYR A 424 -2.56 -44.51 -15.06
N ARG A 425 -2.58 -45.26 -13.95
CA ARG A 425 -3.71 -45.26 -13.01
C ARG A 425 -3.90 -43.88 -12.38
N ALA A 426 -2.83 -43.27 -11.87
CA ALA A 426 -2.88 -41.94 -11.26
C ALA A 426 -3.38 -40.88 -12.25
N VAL A 427 -2.87 -40.88 -13.50
CA VAL A 427 -3.34 -39.95 -14.54
C VAL A 427 -4.82 -40.18 -14.85
N LYS A 428 -5.24 -41.43 -15.02
CA LYS A 428 -6.64 -41.77 -15.33
C LYS A 428 -7.59 -41.38 -14.19
N GLU A 429 -7.26 -41.75 -12.96
CA GLU A 429 -8.07 -41.43 -11.77
C GLU A 429 -8.08 -39.92 -11.50
N GLY A 430 -6.95 -39.24 -11.70
CA GLY A 430 -6.84 -37.80 -11.51
C GLY A 430 -7.58 -36.95 -12.55
N LEU A 431 -7.72 -37.43 -13.79
CA LEU A 431 -8.49 -36.75 -14.84
C LEU A 431 -9.98 -37.07 -14.83
N PHE A 432 -10.40 -38.16 -14.18
CA PHE A 432 -11.80 -38.57 -14.09
C PHE A 432 -12.77 -37.47 -13.57
N PRO A 433 -12.40 -36.62 -12.59
CA PRO A 433 -13.23 -35.47 -12.20
C PRO A 433 -13.52 -34.49 -13.34
N LEU A 434 -12.57 -34.30 -14.28
CA LEU A 434 -12.78 -33.45 -15.46
C LEU A 434 -13.75 -34.11 -16.44
N GLU A 435 -13.60 -35.41 -16.69
CA GLU A 435 -14.51 -36.18 -17.53
C GLU A 435 -15.96 -36.09 -17.02
N GLN A 436 -16.16 -36.26 -15.71
CA GLN A 436 -17.46 -36.08 -15.08
C GLN A 436 -17.98 -34.65 -15.19
N GLN A 437 -17.14 -33.65 -14.91
CA GLN A 437 -17.54 -32.25 -14.89
C GLN A 437 -17.98 -31.76 -16.28
N TYR A 438 -17.31 -32.21 -17.34
CA TYR A 438 -17.58 -31.77 -18.71
C TYR A 438 -18.40 -32.78 -19.54
N GLY A 439 -18.70 -33.96 -19.00
CA GLY A 439 -19.48 -34.98 -19.71
C GLY A 439 -18.77 -35.56 -20.94
N VAL A 440 -17.44 -35.67 -20.88
CA VAL A 440 -16.58 -36.15 -21.97
C VAL A 440 -15.83 -37.40 -21.55
N CYS A 441 -15.33 -38.18 -22.51
CA CYS A 441 -14.37 -39.26 -22.26
C CYS A 441 -13.05 -38.93 -22.97
N ILE A 442 -11.97 -38.89 -22.20
CA ILE A 442 -10.61 -38.79 -22.70
C ILE A 442 -10.19 -40.19 -23.16
N ASP A 443 -9.69 -40.30 -24.39
CA ASP A 443 -9.30 -41.60 -24.94
C ASP A 443 -7.95 -42.10 -24.40
N GLU A 444 -7.64 -43.36 -24.69
CA GLU A 444 -6.41 -43.98 -24.18
C GLU A 444 -5.14 -43.36 -24.77
N ASP A 445 -5.20 -42.82 -25.99
CA ASP A 445 -4.02 -42.23 -26.65
C ASP A 445 -3.66 -40.87 -26.02
N GLU A 446 -4.65 -40.05 -25.68
CA GLU A 446 -4.47 -38.79 -24.94
C GLU A 446 -4.01 -39.06 -23.51
N LEU A 447 -4.58 -40.07 -22.82
CA LEU A 447 -4.08 -40.49 -21.51
C LEU A 447 -2.60 -40.87 -21.58
N CYS A 448 -2.19 -41.60 -22.62
CA CYS A 448 -0.81 -41.99 -22.82
C CYS A 448 0.13 -40.82 -23.12
N HIS A 449 -0.33 -39.81 -23.86
CA HIS A 449 0.44 -38.58 -24.06
C HIS A 449 0.71 -37.86 -22.73
N ILE A 450 -0.29 -37.78 -21.85
CA ILE A 450 -0.18 -37.16 -20.54
C ILE A 450 0.75 -37.97 -19.61
N VAL A 451 0.66 -39.30 -19.67
CA VAL A 451 1.58 -40.20 -18.95
C VAL A 451 3.03 -39.97 -19.37
N HIS A 452 3.31 -39.88 -20.67
CA HIS A 452 4.65 -39.58 -21.18
C HIS A 452 5.17 -38.23 -20.69
N PHE A 453 4.31 -37.23 -20.61
CA PHE A 453 4.67 -35.93 -20.06
C PHE A 453 5.13 -36.05 -18.59
N PHE A 454 4.37 -36.71 -17.72
CA PHE A 454 4.76 -36.91 -16.32
C PHE A 454 6.02 -37.78 -16.16
N ARG A 455 6.21 -38.79 -17.02
CA ARG A 455 7.44 -39.61 -17.05
C ARG A 455 8.67 -38.76 -17.40
N SER A 456 8.52 -37.80 -18.31
CA SER A 456 9.62 -36.88 -18.66
C SER A 456 10.01 -35.95 -17.49
N LEU A 457 9.07 -35.62 -16.61
CA LEU A 457 9.32 -34.84 -15.40
C LEU A 457 10.05 -35.66 -14.33
N GLN A 458 9.73 -36.96 -14.18
CA GLN A 458 10.48 -37.88 -13.32
C GLN A 458 11.95 -37.98 -13.75
N GLY A 459 12.22 -38.18 -15.04
CA GLY A 459 13.57 -38.32 -15.57
C GLY A 459 14.47 -37.08 -15.40
N LYS A 460 13.90 -35.88 -15.24
CA LYS A 460 14.66 -34.64 -14.94
C LYS A 460 15.12 -34.52 -13.48
N ARG A 461 14.58 -35.34 -12.57
CA ARG A 461 14.88 -35.29 -11.12
C ARG A 461 16.00 -36.26 -10.72
N ASP A 462 16.18 -37.33 -11.50
CA ASP A 462 17.16 -38.39 -11.26
C ASP A 462 18.53 -38.15 -11.94
N GLY A 463 18.68 -37.07 -12.71
CA GLY A 463 19.93 -36.65 -13.38
C GLY A 463 20.33 -35.25 -12.98
#